data_AF-A0A7J9AFH0-F1
#
_entry.id   AF-A0A7J9AFH0-F1
#
_cell.length_a   1.000
_cell.length_b   1.000
_cell.length_c   1.000
_cell.angle_alpha   90.00
_cell.angle_beta   90.00
_cell.angle_gamma   90.00
#
_symmetry.space_group_name_H-M   'P 1'
#
loop_
_entity.id
_entity.type
_entity.pdbx_description
1 polymer ?
#
loop_
_entity_poly.entity_id
_entity_poly.type
_entity_poly.pdbx_seq_one_letter_code
_entity_poly.pdbx_strand_id
1 'polypeptide(L)'
;MPRLRSKEGEAPSDDYGWRWGEPVEGGRNNVKCKFCERVIKGGKTWLKEHLAAKKGNVAPCPNVSTEVRKNIAQQLNEYHNEKI
;
A
#
# COMPACT_ATOMS: atom_id res chain seq x y z
N MET A 1 15.79 -18.17 -8.07
CA MET A 1 15.65 -16.71 -7.94
C MET A 1 15.54 -16.36 -6.45
N PRO A 2 16.57 -15.82 -5.78
CA PRO A 2 16.38 -15.31 -4.43
C PRO A 2 15.48 -14.07 -4.53
N ARG A 3 14.37 -14.06 -3.77
CA ARG A 3 13.52 -12.88 -3.60
C ARG A 3 14.42 -11.78 -3.04
N LEU A 4 14.78 -10.81 -3.88
CA LEU A 4 15.55 -9.65 -3.46
C LEU A 4 14.70 -8.96 -2.38
N ARG A 5 15.13 -9.13 -1.12
CA ARG A 5 14.61 -8.38 0.02
C ARG A 5 15.11 -6.96 -0.20
N SER A 6 14.34 -6.20 -0.98
CA SER A 6 14.67 -4.82 -1.31
C SER A 6 14.72 -4.04 -0.02
N LYS A 7 15.96 -3.68 0.31
CA LYS A 7 16.43 -2.70 1.28
C LYS A 7 15.32 -1.73 1.66
N GLU A 8 15.04 -1.65 2.94
CA GLU A 8 14.35 -0.54 3.60
C GLU A 8 15.27 0.69 3.48
N GLY A 9 15.39 1.22 2.27
CA GLY A 9 16.11 2.44 1.96
C GLY A 9 15.12 3.58 2.00
N GLU A 10 15.34 4.49 2.95
CA GLU A 10 15.11 5.93 2.84
C GLU A 10 13.90 6.29 1.96
N ALA A 11 12.72 6.32 2.58
CA ALA A 11 11.53 6.73 1.88
C ALA A 11 11.68 8.22 1.50
N PRO A 12 11.63 8.62 0.21
CA PRO A 12 11.09 9.93 -0.08
C PRO A 12 9.73 9.99 0.62
N SER A 13 9.38 11.12 1.23
CA SER A 13 8.24 11.30 2.12
C SER A 13 6.83 11.03 1.52
N ASP A 14 6.78 10.30 0.40
CA ASP A 14 5.61 9.98 -0.42
C ASP A 14 5.41 8.46 -0.66
N ASP A 15 5.86 7.56 0.24
CA ASP A 15 5.36 6.17 0.20
C ASP A 15 3.90 6.18 0.70
N TYR A 16 2.96 6.23 -0.25
CA TYR A 16 1.51 6.17 0.00
C TYR A 16 1.10 4.99 0.90
N GLY A 17 1.91 3.92 0.94
CA GLY A 17 1.73 2.74 1.79
C GLY A 17 1.87 3.02 3.30
N TRP A 18 2.61 4.05 3.70
CA TRP A 18 2.67 4.49 5.11
C TRP A 18 2.00 5.85 5.33
N ARG A 19 1.84 6.67 4.28
CA ARG A 19 1.05 7.91 4.36
C ARG A 19 -0.38 7.64 4.83
N TRP A 20 -0.99 6.60 4.26
CA TRP A 20 -2.37 6.20 4.52
C TRP A 20 -2.51 4.91 5.36
N GLY A 21 -1.39 4.41 5.88
CA GLY A 21 -1.30 3.17 6.62
C GLY A 21 -0.56 3.35 7.93
N GLU A 22 -1.13 2.86 9.02
CA GLU A 22 -0.48 2.92 10.33
C GLU A 22 -0.10 1.50 10.78
N PRO A 23 1.13 1.27 11.23
CA PRO A 23 1.49 -0.01 11.81
C PRO A 23 0.63 -0.24 13.07
N VAL A 24 0.08 -1.45 13.20
CA VAL A 24 -0.69 -1.82 14.39
C VAL A 24 0.25 -2.43 15.42
N GLU A 25 0.33 -1.80 16.59
CA GLU A 25 1.07 -2.33 17.73
C GLU A 25 0.46 -3.69 18.13
N GLY A 26 1.28 -4.74 18.13
CA GLY A 26 0.85 -6.13 18.34
C GLY A 26 0.85 -7.02 17.09
N GLY A 27 1.08 -6.47 15.88
CA GLY A 27 1.30 -7.26 14.68
C GLY A 27 2.47 -6.74 13.86
N ARG A 28 3.59 -7.47 13.84
CA ARG A 28 4.82 -7.13 13.07
C ARG A 28 4.57 -6.78 11.60
N ASN A 29 3.47 -7.26 11.02
CA ASN A 29 3.08 -7.03 9.64
C ASN A 29 1.62 -6.58 9.51
N ASN A 30 1.03 -6.04 10.56
CA ASN A 30 -0.33 -5.54 10.53
C ASN A 30 -0.30 -4.04 10.24
N VAL A 31 -1.06 -3.61 9.24
CA VAL A 31 -1.19 -2.20 8.87
C VAL A 31 -2.67 -1.84 8.88
N LYS A 32 -3.04 -0.81 9.64
CA LYS A 32 -4.37 -0.22 9.68
C LYS A 32 -4.50 0.81 8.57
N CYS A 33 -5.52 0.66 7.73
CA CYS A 33 -5.87 1.67 6.73
C CYS A 33 -6.52 2.88 7.40
N LYS A 34 -6.04 4.10 7.14
CA LYS A 34 -6.63 5.33 7.72
C LYS A 34 -8.03 5.66 7.18
N PHE A 35 -8.41 5.14 6.01
CA PHE A 35 -9.69 5.44 5.38
C PHE A 35 -10.84 4.55 5.89
N CYS A 36 -10.61 3.24 5.96
CA CYS A 36 -11.63 2.28 6.38
C CYS A 36 -11.34 1.65 7.74
N GLU A 37 -10.27 2.10 8.40
CA GLU A 37 -9.81 1.60 9.71
C GLU A 37 -9.58 0.08 9.78
N ARG A 38 -9.55 -0.57 8.62
CA ARG A 38 -9.38 -2.01 8.49
C ARG A 38 -7.93 -2.37 8.75
N VAL A 39 -7.73 -3.35 9.61
CA VAL A 39 -6.41 -3.95 9.84
C VAL A 39 -6.14 -4.99 8.75
N ILE A 40 -5.13 -4.72 7.94
CA ILE A 40 -4.64 -5.60 6.88
C ILE A 40 -3.43 -6.35 7.41
N LYS A 41 -3.53 -7.68 7.41
CA LYS A 41 -2.49 -8.60 7.89
C LYS A 41 -1.60 -8.99 6.71
N GLY A 42 -0.48 -8.29 6.48
CA GLY A 42 0.36 -8.52 5.30
C GLY A 42 1.32 -7.38 4.93
N GLY A 43 1.40 -6.35 5.78
CA GLY A 43 2.29 -5.22 5.63
C GLY A 43 1.79 -4.20 4.61
N LYS A 44 2.68 -3.25 4.29
CA LYS A 44 2.41 -2.15 3.35
C LYS A 44 2.04 -2.59 1.93
N THR A 45 2.50 -3.77 1.50
CA THR A 45 2.21 -4.30 0.15
C THR A 45 0.71 -4.50 -0.06
N TRP A 46 0.04 -5.15 0.90
CA TRP A 46 -1.40 -5.38 0.83
C TRP A 46 -2.20 -4.10 1.08
N LEU A 47 -1.67 -3.14 1.84
CA LEU A 47 -2.29 -1.81 1.94
C LEU A 47 -2.25 -1.06 0.60
N LYS A 48 -1.13 -1.09 -0.12
CA LYS A 48 -1.03 -0.47 -1.45
C LYS A 48 -2.06 -1.08 -2.42
N GLU A 49 -2.23 -2.40 -2.41
CA GLU A 49 -3.26 -3.08 -3.20
C GLU A 49 -4.70 -2.73 -2.77
N HIS A 50 -4.95 -2.63 -1.46
CA HIS A 50 -6.22 -2.22 -0.88
C HIS A 50 -6.63 -0.79 -1.29
N LEU A 51 -5.67 0.14 -1.28
CA LEU A 51 -5.88 1.56 -1.62
C LEU A 51 -6.02 1.79 -3.12
N ALA A 52 -5.21 1.11 -3.94
CA ALA A 52 -5.41 1.09 -5.40
C ALA A 52 -6.72 0.42 -5.79
N ALA A 53 -7.31 -0.34 -4.85
CA ALA A 53 -8.50 -1.15 -5.04
C ALA A 53 -8.37 -1.96 -6.35
N LYS A 54 -7.18 -2.58 -6.46
CA LYS A 54 -6.85 -3.51 -7.52
C LYS A 54 -7.70 -4.75 -7.33
N LYS A 55 -8.35 -5.21 -8.40
CA LYS A 55 -9.16 -6.42 -8.37
C LYS A 55 -8.22 -7.61 -8.17
N GLY A 56 -8.18 -8.18 -6.97
CA GLY A 56 -7.17 -9.17 -6.60
C GLY A 56 -7.36 -9.74 -5.19
N ASN A 57 -6.23 -9.91 -4.48
CA ASN A 57 -6.12 -10.70 -3.24
C ASN A 57 -6.63 -9.97 -1.98
N VAL A 58 -6.85 -8.66 -2.05
CA VAL A 58 -7.26 -7.83 -0.90
C VAL A 58 -8.52 -7.06 -1.25
N ALA A 59 -9.47 -7.03 -0.32
CA ALA A 59 -10.69 -6.27 -0.49
C ALA A 59 -10.35 -4.79 -0.74
N PRO A 60 -10.96 -4.13 -1.74
CA PRO A 60 -10.73 -2.71 -1.99
C PRO A 60 -11.22 -1.86 -0.81
N CYS A 61 -10.60 -0.70 -0.60
CA CYS A 61 -11.09 0.26 0.39
C CYS A 61 -12.44 0.84 -0.06
N PRO A 62 -13.53 0.74 0.73
CA PRO A 62 -14.80 1.38 0.41
C PRO A 62 -14.81 2.88 0.71
N ASN A 63 -13.97 3.35 1.64
CA ASN A 63 -13.91 4.75 2.10
C ASN A 63 -12.83 5.57 1.40
N VAL A 64 -12.04 4.99 0.49
CA VAL A 64 -11.05 5.76 -0.25
C VAL A 64 -11.77 6.60 -1.31
N SER A 65 -11.52 7.91 -1.31
CA SER A 65 -12.07 8.79 -2.33
C SER A 65 -11.53 8.39 -3.70
N THR A 66 -12.34 8.55 -4.76
CA THR A 66 -11.97 8.21 -6.13
C THR A 66 -10.69 8.92 -6.57
N GLU A 67 -10.48 10.15 -6.10
CA GLU A 67 -9.27 10.93 -6.37
C GLU A 67 -8.02 10.30 -5.75
N VAL A 68 -8.08 9.92 -4.47
CA VAL A 68 -6.98 9.25 -3.78
C VAL A 68 -6.67 7.90 -4.42
N ARG A 69 -7.72 7.14 -4.77
CA ARG A 69 -7.57 5.86 -5.48
C ARG A 69 -6.85 6.02 -6.82
N LYS A 70 -7.21 7.04 -7.61
CA LYS A 70 -6.57 7.34 -8.90
C LYS A 70 -5.12 7.72 -8.72
N ASN A 71 -4.81 8.62 -7.78
CA ASN A 71 -3.43 9.03 -7.49
C ASN A 71 -2.56 7.82 -7.12
N ILE A 72 -3.04 6.97 -6.21
CA ILE A 72 -2.30 5.78 -5.77
C ILE A 72 -2.16 4.74 -6.89
N ALA A 73 -3.22 4.52 -7.69
CA ALA A 73 -3.18 3.60 -8.81
C ALA A 73 -2.22 4.07 -9.92
N GLN A 74 -2.18 5.37 -10.19
CA GLN A 74 -1.28 5.97 -11.17
C GLN A 74 0.19 5.82 -10.72
N GLN A 75 0.49 6.20 -9.47
CA GLN A 75 1.83 6.07 -8.91
C GLN A 75 2.31 4.61 -8.85
N LEU A 76 1.43 3.66 -8.50
CA LEU A 76 1.76 2.23 -8.55
C LEU A 76 2.08 1.73 -9.96
N ASN A 77 1.40 2.28 -10.97
CA ASN A 77 1.65 1.94 -12.37
C ASN A 77 2.95 2.58 -12.89
N GLU A 78 3.22 3.83 -12.54
CA GLU A 78 4.44 4.56 -12.90
C GLU A 78 5.70 3.88 -12.34
N TYR A 79 5.68 3.45 -11.08
CA TYR A 79 6.78 2.68 -10.48
C TYR A 79 7.04 1.34 -11.20
N HIS A 80 6.01 0.75 -11.81
CA HIS A 80 6.15 -0.47 -12.61
C HIS A 80 6.70 -0.20 -14.03
N ASN A 81 6.62 1.04 -14.51
CA ASN A 81 7.01 1.44 -15.86
C ASN A 81 8.45 1.94 -15.94
N GLU A 82 9.00 2.51 -14.86
CA GLU A 82 10.39 3.00 -14.80
C GLU A 82 11.47 1.88 -14.72
N LYS A 83 11.06 0.61 -14.81
CA LYS A 83 11.95 -0.56 -14.87
C LYS A 83 11.93 -1.28 -16.22
N ILE A 84 11.55 -0.61 -17.30
CA ILE A 84 11.71 -1.09 -18.69
C ILE A 84 13.02 -0.57 -19.26
#